data_AF-A0A7S0QEV0-F1
#
_entry.id   AF-A0A7S0QEV0-F1
#
_cell.length_a   1.000
_cell.length_b   1.000
_cell.length_c   1.000
_cell.angle_alpha   90.00
_cell.angle_beta   90.00
_cell.angle_gamma   90.00
#
_symmetry.space_group_name_H-M   'P 1'
#
loop_
_entity.id
_entity.type
_entity.pdbx_description
1 polymer ?
#
loop_
_entity_poly.entity_id
_entity_poly.type
_entity_poly.pdbx_seq_one_letter_code
_entity_poly.pdbx_strand_id
1 'polypeptide(L)'
;MYYAYNNELRKIVEIKYPTTIFVIASAVTKLTRIQQISHGTRLYRGFGGAVKFPDSFYQPDNRGCKGITDFGFLSTTSDKKIAVQYSGAGKDKPFP
;
A
#
# COMPACT_ATOMS: atom_id res chain seq x y z
N MET A 1 -4.18 11.78 -7.94
CA MET A 1 -4.98 12.15 -6.76
C MET A 1 -4.55 11.40 -5.49
N TYR A 2 -4.41 10.07 -5.50
CA TYR A 2 -4.01 9.30 -4.29
C TYR A 2 -2.58 9.58 -3.77
N TYR A 3 -1.67 10.01 -4.66
CA TYR A 3 -0.26 10.29 -4.34
C TYR A 3 -0.10 11.37 -3.25
N ALA A 4 -0.91 12.44 -3.32
CA ALA A 4 -0.86 13.53 -2.35
C ALA A 4 -1.17 13.02 -0.93
N TYR A 5 -2.30 12.33 -0.75
CA TYR A 5 -2.71 11.84 0.58
C TYR A 5 -1.74 10.81 1.16
N ASN A 6 -1.26 9.86 0.34
CA ASN A 6 -0.30 8.87 0.79
C ASN A 6 1.06 9.49 1.14
N ASN A 7 1.47 10.55 0.45
CA ASN A 7 2.68 11.28 0.80
C ASN A 7 2.51 12.06 2.11
N GLU A 8 1.36 12.72 2.32
CA GLU A 8 1.09 13.39 3.61
C GLU A 8 1.10 12.39 4.77
N LEU A 9 0.46 11.23 4.62
CA LEU A 9 0.42 10.18 5.65
C LEU A 9 1.79 9.57 5.98
N ARG A 10 2.74 9.60 5.03
CA ARG A 10 4.09 9.07 5.22
C ARG A 10 5.06 10.11 5.79
N LYS A 11 4.68 11.38 5.84
CA LYS A 11 5.47 12.42 6.50
C LYS A 11 5.18 12.43 7.99
N ILE A 12 6.20 12.71 8.79
CA ILE A 12 6.06 12.92 10.24
C ILE A 12 5.92 14.43 10.52
N VAL A 13 4.93 15.06 9.88
CA VAL A 13 4.66 16.52 9.98
C VAL A 13 3.15 16.77 9.94
N GLU A 14 2.75 18.03 10.08
CA GLU A 14 1.34 18.46 9.99
C GLU A 14 0.66 17.95 8.70
N ILE A 15 -0.49 17.30 8.87
CA ILE A 15 -1.18 16.59 7.79
C ILE A 15 -2.08 17.56 7.02
N LYS A 16 -1.83 17.68 5.71
CA LYS A 16 -2.77 18.36 4.80
C LYS A 16 -3.94 17.43 4.45
N TYR A 17 -5.14 17.99 4.31
CA TYR A 17 -6.40 17.28 3.99
C TYR A 17 -6.90 16.29 5.07
N PRO A 18 -6.90 16.64 6.37
CA PRO A 18 -7.27 15.72 7.44
C PRO A 18 -8.69 15.16 7.28
N THR A 19 -9.66 15.99 6.86
CA THR A 19 -11.05 15.57 6.66
C THR A 19 -11.18 14.51 5.57
N THR A 20 -10.50 14.68 4.43
CA THR A 20 -10.56 13.73 3.32
C THR A 20 -9.91 12.39 3.71
N ILE A 21 -8.74 12.43 4.34
CA ILE A 21 -8.05 11.26 4.85
C ILE A 21 -8.93 10.50 5.85
N PHE A 22 -9.55 11.23 6.78
CA PHE A 22 -10.45 10.66 7.78
C PHE A 22 -11.67 9.99 7.13
N VAL A 23 -12.31 10.62 6.14
CA VAL A 23 -13.45 10.06 5.42
C VAL A 23 -13.06 8.78 4.68
N ILE A 24 -11.89 8.74 4.02
CA ILE A 24 -11.39 7.54 3.33
C ILE A 24 -11.15 6.41 4.33
N ALA A 25 -10.44 6.69 5.44
CA ALA A 25 -10.19 5.69 6.49
C ALA A 25 -11.49 5.14 7.10
N SER A 26 -12.46 6.03 7.35
CA SER A 26 -13.80 5.66 7.83
C SER A 26 -14.54 4.78 6.82
N ALA A 27 -14.49 5.13 5.54
CA ALA A 27 -15.14 4.38 4.47
C ALA A 27 -14.56 2.95 4.34
N VAL A 28 -13.24 2.81 4.31
CA VAL A 28 -12.56 1.50 4.27
C VAL A 28 -12.96 0.64 5.47
N THR A 29 -12.96 1.22 6.68
CA THR A 29 -13.35 0.52 7.92
C THR A 29 -14.82 0.08 7.93
N LYS A 30 -15.71 0.84 7.29
CA LYS A 30 -17.12 0.45 7.16
C LYS A 30 -17.32 -0.65 6.13
N LEU A 31 -16.61 -0.56 5.00
CA LEU A 31 -16.67 -1.58 3.95
C LEU A 31 -16.12 -2.94 4.41
N THR A 32 -15.07 -2.96 5.24
CA THR A 32 -14.52 -4.22 5.77
C THR A 32 -15.53 -5.02 6.61
N ARG A 33 -16.54 -4.37 7.18
CA ARG A 33 -17.58 -5.04 7.99
C ARG A 33 -18.59 -5.83 7.15
N ILE A 34 -18.74 -5.47 5.87
CA ILE A 34 -19.70 -6.10 4.96
C ILE A 34 -19.02 -6.92 3.86
N GLN A 35 -17.73 -6.69 3.63
CA GLN A 35 -16.98 -7.36 2.59
C GLN A 35 -16.66 -8.80 3.02
N GLN A 36 -17.15 -9.77 2.24
CA GLN A 36 -16.79 -11.17 2.40
C GLN A 36 -15.49 -11.44 1.64
N ILE A 37 -14.38 -11.57 2.36
CA ILE A 37 -13.09 -11.95 1.79
C ILE A 37 -12.98 -13.47 1.88
N SER A 38 -12.95 -14.15 0.72
CA SER A 38 -12.82 -15.60 0.71
C SER A 38 -11.46 -16.02 1.26
N HIS A 39 -11.45 -17.14 1.99
CA HIS A 39 -10.22 -17.66 2.59
C HIS A 39 -9.21 -17.95 1.48
N GLY A 40 -8.00 -17.40 1.62
CA GLY A 40 -6.95 -17.52 0.60
C GLY A 40 -7.02 -16.53 -0.55
N THR A 41 -7.86 -15.47 -0.45
CA THR A 41 -7.85 -14.36 -1.43
C THR A 41 -6.44 -13.81 -1.59
N ARG A 42 -5.82 -14.04 -2.75
CA ARG A 42 -4.48 -13.55 -3.07
C ARG A 42 -4.59 -12.24 -3.82
N LEU A 43 -3.91 -11.22 -3.29
CA LEU A 43 -3.83 -9.89 -3.86
C LEU A 43 -2.37 -9.57 -4.19
N TYR A 44 -2.19 -8.73 -5.20
CA TYR A 44 -0.91 -8.29 -5.72
C TYR A 44 -0.84 -6.76 -5.69
N ARG A 45 0.36 -6.24 -5.44
CA ARG A 45 0.67 -4.81 -5.46
C ARG A 45 1.93 -4.58 -6.27
N GLY A 46 1.92 -3.54 -7.09
CA GLY A 46 3.13 -3.00 -7.69
C GLY A 46 3.87 -2.12 -6.69
N PHE A 47 5.16 -2.36 -6.51
CA PHE A 47 6.03 -1.53 -5.70
C PHE A 47 7.12 -0.93 -6.58
N GLY A 48 6.94 0.31 -7.02
CA GLY A 48 7.94 1.07 -7.77
C GLY A 48 8.86 1.85 -6.84
N GLY A 49 10.11 2.08 -7.26
CA GLY A 49 11.04 3.02 -6.62
C GLY A 49 12.14 2.37 -5.76
N ALA A 50 11.88 1.23 -5.10
CA ALA A 50 12.93 0.50 -4.39
C ALA A 50 13.31 -0.77 -5.14
N VAL A 51 14.55 -0.83 -5.62
CA VAL A 51 15.12 -2.00 -6.31
C VAL A 51 15.31 -3.18 -5.33
N LYS A 52 15.37 -2.90 -4.02
CA LYS A 52 15.56 -3.90 -2.97
C LYS A 52 14.78 -3.53 -1.71
N PHE A 53 14.07 -4.50 -1.12
CA PHE A 53 13.48 -4.37 0.22
C PHE A 53 14.56 -4.51 1.30
N PRO A 54 14.37 -3.92 2.50
CA PRO A 54 15.27 -4.15 3.63
C PRO A 54 15.29 -5.64 4.01
N ASP A 55 16.40 -6.13 4.57
CA ASP A 55 16.53 -7.56 4.91
C ASP A 55 15.50 -8.02 5.95
N SER A 56 15.05 -7.10 6.83
CA SER A 56 13.94 -7.30 7.77
C SER A 56 12.60 -7.63 7.11
N PHE A 57 12.45 -7.36 5.81
CA PHE A 57 11.27 -7.78 5.06
C PHE A 57 11.20 -9.31 4.92
N TYR A 58 12.35 -9.97 4.82
CA TYR A 58 12.46 -11.40 4.57
C TYR A 58 12.71 -12.21 5.85
N GLN A 59 13.31 -11.56 6.87
CA GLN A 59 13.64 -12.16 8.16
C GLN A 59 12.50 -11.94 9.17
N PRO A 60 12.01 -13.00 9.84
CA PRO A 60 11.00 -12.85 10.89
C PRO A 60 11.59 -12.13 12.09
N ASP A 61 10.80 -11.24 12.69
CA ASP A 61 11.11 -10.69 14.01
C ASP A 61 10.91 -11.74 15.12
N ASN A 62 11.15 -11.34 16.37
CA ASN A 62 10.97 -12.20 17.55
C ASN A 62 9.53 -12.68 17.78
N ARG A 63 8.55 -12.15 17.05
CA ARG A 63 7.14 -12.55 17.05
C ARG A 63 6.76 -13.35 15.80
N GLY A 64 7.72 -13.64 14.92
CA GLY A 64 7.50 -14.35 13.65
C GLY A 64 6.94 -13.47 12.53
N CYS A 65 6.82 -12.16 12.74
CA CYS A 65 6.27 -11.22 11.77
C CYS A 65 7.32 -10.85 10.71
N LYS A 66 6.89 -10.72 9.46
CA LYS A 66 7.70 -10.30 8.31
C LYS A 66 6.95 -9.28 7.48
N GLY A 67 7.64 -8.32 6.88
CA GLY A 67 7.04 -7.39 5.92
C GLY A 67 7.39 -5.93 6.18
N ILE A 68 6.52 -5.02 5.75
CA ILE A 68 6.61 -3.58 6.01
C ILE A 68 5.27 -3.05 6.48
N THR A 69 5.33 -1.99 7.29
CA THR A 69 4.16 -1.15 7.60
C THR A 69 4.18 0.07 6.68
N ASP A 70 3.10 0.30 5.93
CA ASP A 70 2.90 1.50 5.11
C ASP A 70 1.87 2.39 5.81
N PHE A 71 2.22 3.65 6.09
CA PHE A 71 1.30 4.61 6.70
C PHE A 71 0.27 5.15 5.69
N GLY A 72 0.52 4.99 4.38
CA GLY A 72 -0.43 5.37 3.34
C GLY A 72 -1.51 4.32 3.10
N PHE A 73 -2.56 4.69 2.36
CA PHE A 73 -3.57 3.75 1.90
C PHE A 73 -2.98 2.79 0.87
N LEU A 74 -3.06 1.50 1.18
CA LEU A 74 -2.49 0.42 0.38
C LEU A 74 -3.50 -0.08 -0.65
N SER A 75 -3.16 0.07 -1.94
CA SER A 75 -3.98 -0.40 -3.06
C SER A 75 -3.43 -1.71 -3.62
N THR A 76 -4.33 -2.65 -3.96
CA THR A 76 -4.00 -3.98 -4.48
C THR A 76 -4.99 -4.41 -5.55
N THR A 77 -4.62 -5.46 -6.30
CA THR A 77 -5.45 -6.09 -7.34
C THR A 77 -5.32 -7.60 -7.28
N SER A 78 -6.36 -8.34 -7.64
CA SER A 78 -6.30 -9.80 -7.81
C SER A 78 -5.57 -10.21 -9.09
N ASP A 79 -5.43 -9.31 -10.07
CA ASP A 79 -4.71 -9.56 -11.31
C ASP A 79 -3.24 -9.13 -11.20
N LYS A 80 -2.35 -10.13 -11.18
CA LYS A 80 -0.90 -9.91 -11.14
C LYS A 80 -0.39 -9.06 -12.33
N LYS A 81 -0.99 -9.18 -13.52
CA LYS A 81 -0.58 -8.40 -14.70
C LYS A 81 -0.79 -6.91 -14.47
N ILE A 82 -1.90 -6.54 -13.82
CA ILE A 82 -2.17 -5.15 -13.44
C ILE A 82 -1.18 -4.68 -12.38
N ALA A 83 -0.90 -5.48 -11.36
CA ALA A 83 0.07 -5.11 -10.31
C ALA A 83 1.46 -4.82 -10.89
N VAL A 84 1.92 -5.61 -11.86
CA VAL A 84 3.23 -5.41 -12.52
C VAL A 84 3.31 -4.04 -13.22
N GLN A 85 2.21 -3.53 -13.78
CA GLN A 85 2.20 -2.21 -14.42
C GLN A 85 2.51 -1.05 -13.44
N TYR A 86 2.27 -1.26 -12.14
CA TYR A 86 2.57 -0.29 -11.08
C TYR A 86 3.90 -0.59 -10.35
N SER A 87 4.64 -1.63 -10.75
CA SER A 87 5.89 -2.04 -10.12
C SER A 87 7.13 -1.29 -10.62
N GLY A 88 7.01 -0.53 -11.71
CA GLY A 88 8.16 0.07 -12.40
C GLY A 88 9.02 -0.94 -13.18
N ALA A 89 8.69 -2.25 -13.17
CA ALA A 89 9.42 -3.31 -13.89
C ALA A 89 9.19 -3.33 -15.42
N GLY A 90 8.74 -2.21 -16.00
CA GLY A 90 8.50 -2.09 -17.43
C GLY A 90 8.22 -0.65 -17.82
N LYS A 91 9.09 -0.13 -18.69
CA LYS A 91 9.14 1.23 -19.28
C LYS A 91 9.99 2.21 -18.47
N ASP A 92 10.84 2.93 -19.21
CA ASP A 92 11.54 4.18 -18.88
C ASP A 92 10.57 5.30 -18.45
N LYS A 93 9.70 5.02 -17.48
CA LYS A 93 8.81 5.99 -16.90
C LYS A 93 9.58 6.65 -15.75
N PRO A 94 9.85 7.95 -15.82
CA PRO A 94 10.42 8.64 -14.68
C PRO A 94 9.47 8.46 -13.50
N PHE A 95 10.05 8.08 -12.36
CA PHE A 95 9.35 8.07 -11.10
C PHE A 95 8.70 9.44 -10.87
N PRO A 96 7.44 9.53 -10.41
CA PRO A 96 6.96 10.74 -9.75
C PRO A 96 7.59 10.93 -8.36
#